data_AF-A0A352FGU6-F1
#
_entry.id   AF-A0A352FGU6-F1
#
_cell.length_a   1.000
_cell.length_b   1.000
_cell.length_c   1.000
_cell.angle_alpha   90.00
_cell.angle_beta   90.00
_cell.angle_gamma   90.00
#
_symmetry.space_group_name_H-M   'P 1'
#
loop_
_entity.id
_entity.type
_entity.pdbx_description
1 polymer ?
#
loop_
_entity_poly.entity_id
_entity_poly.type
_entity_poly.pdbx_seq_one_letter_code
_entity_poly.pdbx_strand_id
1 'polypeptide(L)'
;MKNKIDAPFISLAAAFLLASAFASTQAQTTTPQTQTQDTAATQTTQAPNLQTELGLTPDQIQKWRALNQDLGPQERAGTQKVRQSKRALADAMESPNPNEEVIKQRAKELADAQSAMTQLQALRQARVLQMLTPEQRVKLREIRQRDQALRRQQQAPNGLGQRQQLKRGGNTPLMTPAQRKALRQQQKQKP
;
A
#
# COMPACT_ATOMS: atom_id res chain seq x y z
N MET A 1 -31.48 55.57 -15.80
CA MET A 1 -30.74 55.55 -17.09
C MET A 1 -29.68 54.45 -16.99
N LYS A 2 -29.98 53.14 -17.06
CA LYS A 2 -30.26 52.29 -18.23
C LYS A 2 -29.56 52.78 -19.51
N ASN A 3 -28.48 52.10 -19.90
CA ASN A 3 -28.22 51.69 -21.28
C ASN A 3 -27.50 50.33 -21.27
N LYS A 4 -28.17 49.35 -21.86
CA LYS A 4 -27.73 47.99 -22.13
C LYS A 4 -26.91 48.00 -23.42
N ILE A 5 -25.87 47.18 -23.51
CA ILE A 5 -25.20 46.87 -24.77
C ILE A 5 -25.72 45.50 -25.19
N ASP A 6 -26.69 45.51 -26.10
CA ASP A 6 -27.15 44.36 -26.85
C ASP A 6 -26.34 44.31 -28.16
N ALA A 7 -25.69 43.17 -28.44
CA ALA A 7 -25.16 42.86 -29.76
C ALA A 7 -25.57 41.44 -30.15
N PRO A 8 -26.59 41.31 -31.02
CA PRO A 8 -26.97 40.07 -31.67
C PRO A 8 -26.31 39.97 -33.06
N PHE A 9 -25.70 38.84 -33.39
CA PHE A 9 -25.56 38.41 -34.78
C PHE A 9 -25.92 36.94 -34.90
N ILE A 10 -27.12 36.76 -35.44
CA ILE A 10 -27.81 35.51 -35.74
C ILE A 10 -27.65 35.28 -37.25
N SER A 11 -27.42 34.01 -37.63
CA SER A 11 -27.74 33.38 -38.93
C SER A 11 -26.85 33.71 -40.13
N LEU A 12 -26.54 32.81 -41.07
CA LEU A 12 -27.23 31.58 -41.48
C LEU A 12 -26.30 30.70 -42.35
N ALA A 13 -26.63 29.40 -42.40
CA ALA A 13 -26.52 28.47 -43.55
C ALA A 13 -25.13 27.86 -43.89
N ALA A 14 -25.01 26.58 -44.24
CA ALA A 14 -25.95 25.47 -44.31
C ALA A 14 -25.18 24.14 -44.42
N ALA A 15 -25.83 23.08 -43.96
CA ALA A 15 -25.84 21.74 -44.55
C ALA A 15 -24.48 21.08 -44.90
N PHE A 16 -24.00 20.22 -43.99
CA PHE A 16 -23.43 18.94 -44.41
C PHE A 16 -24.27 17.81 -43.81
N LEU A 17 -25.14 17.31 -44.69
CA LEU A 17 -25.95 16.11 -44.52
C LEU A 17 -25.06 14.87 -44.65
N LEU A 18 -25.43 13.86 -43.85
CA LEU A 18 -25.45 12.43 -44.18
C LEU A 18 -24.17 11.58 -44.14
N ALA A 19 -24.39 10.39 -43.55
CA ALA A 19 -23.61 9.15 -43.59
C ALA A 19 -22.28 9.18 -42.82
N SER A 20 -22.05 8.35 -41.79
CA SER A 20 -22.27 6.91 -41.80
C SER A 20 -22.28 6.34 -40.37
N ALA A 21 -23.41 5.73 -39.98
CA ALA A 21 -23.45 4.78 -38.89
C ALA A 21 -22.90 3.44 -39.38
N PHE A 22 -21.66 3.11 -39.01
CA PHE A 22 -21.18 1.73 -39.10
C PHE A 22 -21.38 1.06 -37.74
N ALA A 23 -22.59 0.54 -37.54
CA ALA A 23 -22.84 -0.48 -36.53
C ALA A 23 -22.37 -1.81 -37.14
N SER A 24 -21.12 -2.18 -36.88
CA SER A 24 -20.61 -3.52 -37.21
C SER A 24 -21.11 -4.52 -36.18
N THR A 25 -22.35 -4.98 -36.33
CA THR A 25 -22.88 -6.17 -35.64
C THR A 25 -22.24 -7.40 -36.28
N GLN A 26 -21.08 -7.83 -35.76
CA GLN A 26 -20.56 -9.16 -36.05
C GLN A 26 -21.34 -10.18 -35.21
N ALA A 27 -22.21 -10.93 -35.87
CA ALA A 27 -22.75 -12.18 -35.35
C ALA A 27 -21.64 -13.24 -35.40
N GLN A 28 -20.99 -13.50 -34.27
CA GLN A 28 -20.12 -14.68 -34.09
C GLN A 28 -20.95 -15.83 -33.54
N THR A 29 -21.43 -16.70 -34.43
CA THR A 29 -21.74 -18.09 -34.11
C THR A 29 -20.44 -18.89 -34.08
N THR A 30 -19.93 -19.15 -32.88
CA THR A 30 -18.91 -20.19 -32.65
C THR A 30 -19.06 -20.74 -31.23
N THR A 31 -19.55 -21.99 -31.17
CA THR A 31 -19.26 -23.05 -30.19
C THR A 31 -19.18 -22.69 -28.69
N PRO A 32 -20.01 -23.31 -27.82
CA PRO A 32 -19.79 -23.28 -26.37
C PRO A 32 -18.53 -24.08 -26.04
N GLN A 33 -17.38 -23.38 -26.05
CA GLN A 33 -16.18 -23.89 -25.45
C GLN A 33 -16.39 -23.78 -23.94
N THR A 34 -16.55 -24.94 -23.31
CA THR A 34 -16.46 -25.14 -21.87
C THR A 34 -15.15 -24.52 -21.40
N GLN A 35 -15.19 -23.22 -21.05
CA GLN A 35 -14.14 -22.59 -20.28
C GLN A 35 -14.25 -23.23 -18.91
N THR A 36 -13.37 -24.20 -18.67
CA THR A 36 -12.84 -24.48 -17.36
C THR A 36 -12.57 -23.13 -16.73
N GLN A 37 -13.43 -22.74 -15.80
CA GLN A 37 -13.17 -21.66 -14.87
C GLN A 37 -11.94 -22.11 -14.10
N ASP A 38 -10.77 -21.75 -14.62
CA ASP A 38 -9.66 -21.38 -13.78
C ASP A 38 -10.13 -20.13 -13.01
N THR A 39 -10.95 -20.37 -11.99
CA THR A 39 -10.91 -19.59 -10.77
C THR A 39 -9.45 -19.65 -10.34
N ALA A 40 -8.65 -18.73 -10.86
CA ALA A 40 -7.53 -18.17 -10.13
C ALA A 40 -8.17 -17.72 -8.82
N ALA A 41 -8.16 -18.61 -7.84
CA ALA A 41 -8.54 -18.34 -6.49
C ALA A 41 -7.68 -17.16 -6.12
N THR A 42 -8.28 -15.97 -6.16
CA THR A 42 -7.76 -14.82 -5.43
C THR A 42 -7.63 -15.38 -4.04
N GLN A 43 -6.42 -15.76 -3.67
CA GLN A 43 -6.05 -16.09 -2.31
C GLN A 43 -6.25 -14.76 -1.59
N THR A 44 -7.51 -14.45 -1.25
CA THR A 44 -7.80 -13.64 -0.09
C THR A 44 -7.11 -14.42 1.00
N THR A 45 -5.86 -14.04 1.28
CA THR A 45 -5.20 -14.33 2.54
C THR A 45 -6.29 -14.08 3.55
N GLN A 46 -6.90 -15.16 4.05
CA GLN A 46 -8.11 -15.07 4.87
C GLN A 46 -7.69 -14.16 6.00
N ALA A 47 -8.13 -12.91 5.95
CA ALA A 47 -7.96 -12.03 7.08
C ALA A 47 -8.63 -12.82 8.21
N PRO A 48 -7.90 -13.16 9.29
CA PRO A 48 -8.47 -13.94 10.38
C PRO A 48 -9.81 -13.31 10.71
N ASN A 49 -10.86 -14.14 10.83
CA ASN A 49 -12.24 -13.67 10.87
C ASN A 49 -12.47 -12.93 12.20
N LEU A 50 -11.99 -11.69 12.28
CA LEU A 50 -11.93 -10.86 13.48
C LEU A 50 -13.33 -10.67 14.08
N GLN A 51 -14.36 -10.74 13.25
CA GLN A 51 -15.75 -10.64 13.69
C GLN A 51 -16.14 -11.82 14.58
N THR A 52 -15.77 -13.04 14.17
CA THR A 52 -16.00 -14.27 14.92
C THR A 52 -15.12 -14.31 16.17
N GLU A 53 -13.85 -13.93 16.05
CA GLU A 53 -12.92 -13.97 17.19
C GLU A 53 -13.28 -12.93 18.26
N LEU A 54 -13.79 -11.75 17.89
CA LEU A 54 -14.24 -10.73 18.84
C LEU A 54 -15.66 -10.95 19.37
N GLY A 55 -16.41 -11.91 18.82
CA GLY A 55 -17.80 -12.16 19.20
C GLY A 55 -18.67 -10.92 19.02
N LEU A 56 -18.62 -10.30 17.84
CA LEU A 56 -19.37 -9.07 17.58
C LEU A 56 -20.88 -9.32 17.64
N THR A 57 -21.62 -8.40 18.27
CA THR A 57 -23.09 -8.44 18.28
C THR A 57 -23.67 -8.10 16.91
N PRO A 58 -24.93 -8.48 16.60
CA PRO A 58 -25.58 -8.12 15.33
C PRO A 58 -25.54 -6.62 15.03
N ASP A 59 -25.74 -5.78 16.05
CA ASP A 59 -25.68 -4.32 15.93
C ASP A 59 -24.26 -3.83 15.61
N GLN A 60 -23.24 -4.40 16.25
CA GLN A 60 -21.84 -4.09 15.95
C GLN A 60 -21.47 -4.51 14.52
N ILE A 61 -21.97 -5.65 14.04
CA ILE A 61 -21.78 -6.13 12.67
C ILE A 61 -22.42 -5.16 11.67
N GLN A 62 -23.60 -4.61 11.98
CA GLN A 62 -24.24 -3.62 11.11
C GLN A 62 -23.46 -2.31 11.06
N LYS A 63 -22.98 -1.82 12.21
CA LYS A 63 -22.09 -0.64 12.27
C LYS A 63 -20.78 -0.87 11.53
N TRP A 64 -20.21 -2.08 11.63
CA TRP A 64 -19.01 -2.47 10.88
C TRP A 64 -19.25 -2.47 9.36
N ARG A 65 -20.40 -2.98 8.90
CA ARG A 65 -20.78 -2.94 7.48
C ARG A 65 -20.91 -1.50 6.97
N ALA A 66 -21.59 -0.63 7.72
CA ALA A 66 -21.71 0.77 7.38
C ALA A 66 -20.34 1.47 7.33
N LEU A 67 -19.45 1.18 8.28
CA LEU A 67 -18.07 1.70 8.28
C LEU A 67 -17.30 1.28 7.02
N ASN A 68 -17.45 0.04 6.57
CA ASN A 68 -16.78 -0.44 5.36
C ASN A 68 -17.37 0.19 4.09
N GLN A 69 -18.67 0.44 4.05
CA GLN A 69 -19.30 1.15 2.93
C GLN A 69 -18.81 2.59 2.84
N ASP A 70 -18.63 3.27 3.96
CA ASP A 70 -18.14 4.65 4.03
C ASP A 70 -16.64 4.77 3.67
N LEU A 71 -15.78 3.94 4.28
CA LEU A 71 -14.33 4.06 4.13
C LEU A 71 -13.74 3.20 3.00
N GLY A 72 -14.45 2.15 2.56
CA GLY A 72 -13.97 1.21 1.55
C GLY A 72 -13.66 1.84 0.17
N PRO A 73 -14.50 2.76 -0.36
CA PRO A 73 -14.17 3.50 -1.58
C PRO A 73 -12.90 4.36 -1.41
N GLN A 74 -12.75 5.04 -0.28
CA GLN A 74 -11.61 5.90 0.01
C GLN A 74 -10.31 5.10 0.08
N GLU A 75 -10.33 3.91 0.67
CA GLU A 75 -9.15 3.03 0.72
C GLU A 75 -8.75 2.51 -0.65
N ARG A 76 -9.74 2.16 -1.49
CA ARG A 76 -9.48 1.71 -2.86
C ARG A 76 -8.82 2.84 -3.66
N ALA A 77 -9.38 4.05 -3.57
CA ALA A 77 -8.82 5.23 -4.22
C ALA A 77 -7.40 5.56 -3.70
N GLY A 78 -7.20 5.55 -2.37
CA GLY A 78 -5.90 5.81 -1.77
C GLY A 78 -4.84 4.75 -2.12
N THR A 79 -5.22 3.47 -2.16
CA THR A 79 -4.33 2.38 -2.61
C THR A 79 -3.94 2.56 -4.07
N GLN A 80 -4.90 2.90 -4.94
CA GLN A 80 -4.61 3.21 -6.34
C GLN A 80 -3.67 4.41 -6.46
N LYS A 81 -3.91 5.48 -5.69
CA LYS A 81 -3.06 6.68 -5.69
C LYS A 81 -1.62 6.37 -5.26
N VAL A 82 -1.41 5.60 -4.19
CA VAL A 82 -0.06 5.18 -3.77
C VAL A 82 0.64 4.39 -4.87
N ARG A 83 -0.06 3.46 -5.54
CA ARG A 83 0.51 2.68 -6.66
C ARG A 83 0.88 3.58 -7.83
N GLN A 84 0.01 4.52 -8.19
CA GLN A 84 0.26 5.48 -9.28
C GLN A 84 1.44 6.39 -8.96
N SER A 85 1.49 6.99 -7.76
CA SER A 85 2.60 7.86 -7.35
C SER A 85 3.93 7.09 -7.30
N LYS A 86 3.92 5.83 -6.85
CA LYS A 86 5.12 4.98 -6.86
C LYS A 86 5.62 4.72 -8.28
N ARG A 87 4.72 4.42 -9.22
CA ARG A 87 5.09 4.24 -10.64
C ARG A 87 5.62 5.54 -11.24
N ALA A 88 4.92 6.65 -11.03
CA ALA A 88 5.34 7.95 -11.55
C ALA A 88 6.72 8.39 -11.04
N LEU A 89 7.06 8.06 -9.78
CA LEU A 89 8.40 8.27 -9.24
C LEU A 89 9.44 7.38 -9.94
N ALA A 90 9.15 6.09 -10.12
CA ALA A 90 10.04 5.18 -10.85
C ALA A 90 10.28 5.65 -12.29
N ASP A 91 9.21 6.01 -13.02
CA ASP A 91 9.29 6.51 -14.40
C ASP A 91 10.13 7.80 -14.49
N ALA A 92 10.02 8.69 -13.49
CA ALA A 92 10.83 9.92 -13.44
C ALA A 92 12.32 9.64 -13.20
N MET A 93 12.65 8.62 -12.41
CA MET A 93 14.02 8.20 -12.14
C MET A 93 14.64 7.43 -13.32
N GLU A 94 13.84 6.66 -14.05
CA GLU A 94 14.26 5.85 -15.21
C GLU A 94 14.19 6.63 -16.55
N SER A 95 13.80 7.91 -16.51
CA SER A 95 13.70 8.75 -17.70
C SER A 95 15.05 8.88 -18.43
N PRO A 96 15.07 8.92 -19.78
CA PRO A 96 16.30 9.17 -20.54
C PRO A 96 17.01 10.48 -20.18
N ASN A 97 16.25 11.47 -19.69
CA ASN A 97 16.76 12.76 -19.22
C ASN A 97 16.21 13.04 -17.81
N PRO A 98 16.79 12.44 -16.75
CA PRO A 98 16.30 12.64 -15.38
C PRO A 98 16.35 14.11 -14.98
N ASN A 99 15.23 14.64 -14.49
CA ASN A 99 15.13 16.00 -13.96
C ASN A 99 14.89 15.95 -12.45
N GLU A 100 15.82 16.53 -11.68
CA GLU A 100 15.79 16.51 -10.22
C GLU A 100 14.51 17.12 -9.63
N GLU A 101 14.01 18.22 -10.20
CA GLU A 101 12.80 18.89 -9.72
C GLU A 101 11.55 18.03 -9.97
N VAL A 102 11.50 17.32 -11.10
CA VAL A 102 10.42 16.37 -11.38
C VAL A 102 10.48 15.19 -10.40
N ILE A 103 11.67 14.65 -10.11
CA ILE A 103 11.84 13.55 -9.16
C ILE A 103 11.42 13.99 -7.74
N LYS A 104 11.85 15.17 -7.28
CA LYS A 104 11.42 15.74 -5.99
C LYS A 104 9.91 15.87 -5.91
N GLN A 105 9.27 16.38 -6.96
CA GLN A 105 7.82 16.50 -7.03
C GLN A 105 7.12 15.15 -6.96
N ARG A 106 7.58 14.13 -7.69
CA ARG A 106 7.00 12.76 -7.62
C ARG A 106 7.22 12.10 -6.27
N ALA A 107 8.37 12.33 -5.64
CA ALA A 107 8.64 11.83 -4.29
C ALA A 107 7.68 12.45 -3.27
N LYS A 108 7.42 13.77 -3.38
CA LYS A 108 6.42 14.46 -2.56
C LYS A 108 5.01 13.88 -2.77
N GLU A 109 4.59 13.68 -4.01
CA GLU A 109 3.29 13.08 -4.33
C GLU A 109 3.11 11.66 -3.78
N LEU A 110 4.18 10.86 -3.71
CA LEU A 110 4.17 9.56 -3.07
C LEU A 110 4.04 9.69 -1.54
N ALA A 111 4.80 10.59 -0.93
CA ALA A 111 4.74 10.83 0.51
C ALA A 111 3.35 11.31 0.94
N ASP A 112 2.75 12.24 0.20
CA ASP A 112 1.40 12.76 0.47
C ASP A 112 0.35 11.63 0.38
N ALA A 113 0.44 10.77 -0.65
CA ALA A 113 -0.45 9.62 -0.80
C ALA A 113 -0.32 8.59 0.34
N GLN A 114 0.91 8.33 0.80
CA GLN A 114 1.17 7.44 1.93
C GLN A 114 0.67 8.03 3.26
N SER A 115 0.84 9.34 3.46
CA SER A 115 0.32 10.05 4.63
C SER A 115 -1.21 9.96 4.67
N ALA A 116 -1.89 10.24 3.56
CA ALA A 116 -3.34 10.14 3.47
C ALA A 116 -3.84 8.71 3.79
N MET A 117 -3.17 7.66 3.29
CA MET A 117 -3.52 6.27 3.62
C MET A 117 -3.32 5.96 5.11
N THR A 118 -2.25 6.48 5.71
CA THR A 118 -1.97 6.29 7.14
C THR A 118 -3.07 6.95 8.00
N GLN A 119 -3.47 8.18 7.64
CA GLN A 119 -4.56 8.89 8.31
C GLN A 119 -5.90 8.14 8.19
N LEU A 120 -6.22 7.65 6.99
CA LEU A 120 -7.44 6.86 6.75
C LEU A 120 -7.45 5.56 7.58
N GLN A 121 -6.32 4.88 7.67
CA GLN A 121 -6.18 3.67 8.49
C GLN A 121 -6.33 3.99 9.99
N ALA A 122 -5.72 5.09 10.47
CA ALA A 122 -5.86 5.52 11.86
C ALA A 122 -7.33 5.87 12.19
N LEU A 123 -8.02 6.60 11.30
CA LEU A 123 -9.43 6.94 11.46
C LEU A 123 -10.31 5.68 11.51
N ARG A 124 -10.08 4.73 10.61
CA ARG A 124 -10.78 3.44 10.63
C ARG A 124 -10.56 2.75 11.98
N GLN A 125 -9.32 2.64 12.45
CA GLN A 125 -9.02 1.99 13.72
C GLN A 125 -9.71 2.68 14.90
N ALA A 126 -9.72 4.01 14.93
CA ALA A 126 -10.40 4.78 15.97
C ALA A 126 -11.91 4.47 15.99
N ARG A 127 -12.56 4.48 14.82
CA ARG A 127 -13.99 4.13 14.70
C ARG A 127 -14.27 2.68 15.08
N VAL A 128 -13.39 1.74 14.74
CA VAL A 128 -13.47 0.35 15.19
C VAL A 128 -13.44 0.27 16.71
N LEU A 129 -12.46 0.91 17.35
CA LEU A 129 -12.35 0.89 18.81
C LEU A 129 -13.59 1.47 19.49
N GLN A 130 -14.19 2.53 18.95
CA GLN A 130 -15.44 3.12 19.47
C GLN A 130 -16.63 2.16 19.45
N MET A 131 -16.68 1.20 18.50
CA MET A 131 -17.76 0.21 18.42
C MET A 131 -17.59 -0.96 19.38
N LEU A 132 -16.37 -1.23 19.85
CA LEU A 132 -16.04 -2.38 20.70
C LEU A 132 -16.22 -2.08 22.18
N THR A 133 -16.66 -3.09 22.94
CA THR A 133 -16.68 -3.03 24.41
C THR A 133 -15.26 -3.03 24.99
N PRO A 134 -15.05 -2.60 26.24
CA PRO A 134 -13.75 -2.64 26.89
C PRO A 134 -13.09 -4.03 26.84
N GLU A 135 -13.86 -5.08 27.08
CA GLU A 135 -13.41 -6.48 27.08
C GLU A 135 -12.98 -6.91 25.66
N GLN A 136 -13.77 -6.54 24.64
CA GLN A 136 -13.43 -6.80 23.23
C GLN A 136 -12.16 -6.05 22.81
N ARG A 137 -11.89 -4.86 23.35
CA ARG A 137 -10.64 -4.12 23.08
C ARG A 137 -9.41 -4.81 23.67
N VAL A 138 -9.53 -5.41 24.85
CA VAL A 138 -8.47 -6.23 25.44
C VAL A 138 -8.21 -7.45 24.55
N LYS A 139 -9.26 -8.18 24.16
CA LYS A 139 -9.16 -9.31 23.24
C LYS A 139 -8.51 -8.93 21.91
N LEU A 140 -8.89 -7.79 21.32
CA LEU A 140 -8.28 -7.27 20.10
C LEU A 140 -6.77 -7.03 20.27
N ARG A 141 -6.33 -6.55 21.43
CA ARG A 141 -4.90 -6.33 21.72
C ARG A 141 -4.14 -7.66 21.75
N GLU A 142 -4.71 -8.68 22.38
CA GLU A 142 -4.12 -10.03 22.44
C GLU A 142 -4.00 -10.65 21.05
N ILE A 143 -5.05 -10.54 20.23
CA ILE A 143 -5.04 -11.01 18.83
C ILE A 143 -3.90 -10.33 18.06
N ARG A 144 -3.78 -8.99 18.16
CA ARG A 144 -2.70 -8.25 17.48
C ARG A 144 -1.30 -8.65 17.96
N GLN A 145 -1.13 -8.88 19.26
CA GLN A 145 0.14 -9.32 19.82
C GLN A 145 0.52 -10.72 19.32
N ARG A 146 -0.46 -11.63 19.27
CA ARG A 146 -0.30 -12.98 18.72
C ARG A 146 0.06 -12.93 17.24
N ASP A 147 -0.66 -12.15 16.43
CA ASP A 147 -0.38 -11.97 15.00
C ASP A 147 1.01 -11.39 14.77
N GLN A 148 1.43 -10.43 15.60
CA GLN A 148 2.77 -9.85 15.50
C GLN A 148 3.87 -10.86 15.87
N ALA A 149 3.62 -11.74 16.84
CA ALA A 149 4.54 -12.82 17.21
C ALA A 149 4.64 -13.86 16.08
N LEU A 150 3.51 -14.26 15.49
CA LEU A 150 3.45 -15.17 14.35
C LEU A 150 4.17 -14.59 13.13
N ARG A 151 3.96 -13.31 12.82
CA ARG A 151 4.69 -12.63 11.74
C ARG A 151 6.19 -12.59 11.99
N ARG A 152 6.61 -12.34 13.24
CA ARG A 152 8.03 -12.39 13.61
C ARG A 152 8.62 -13.79 13.44
N GLN A 153 7.87 -14.86 13.74
CA GLN A 153 8.32 -16.24 13.50
C GLN A 153 8.38 -16.58 12.01
N GLN A 154 7.42 -16.12 11.21
CA GLN A 154 7.42 -16.35 9.75
C GLN A 154 8.47 -15.52 9.01
N GLN A 155 8.79 -14.32 9.52
CA GLN A 155 9.84 -13.45 9.00
C GLN A 155 11.21 -13.77 9.59
N ALA A 156 11.29 -14.62 10.62
CA ALA A 156 12.56 -15.20 11.04
C ALA A 156 13.08 -16.00 9.85
N PRO A 157 14.23 -15.62 9.27
CA PRO A 157 14.69 -16.24 8.05
C PRO A 157 15.01 -17.70 8.37
N ASN A 158 14.24 -18.62 7.78
CA ASN A 158 14.57 -20.04 7.63
C ASN A 158 15.90 -20.27 6.84
N GLY A 159 16.82 -19.30 6.82
CA GLY A 159 17.99 -19.27 5.94
C GLY A 159 19.22 -18.55 6.49
N LEU A 160 19.34 -18.27 7.80
CA LEU A 160 20.58 -17.71 8.38
C LEU A 160 21.15 -18.51 9.55
N GLY A 161 20.76 -19.78 9.71
CA GLY A 161 21.38 -20.71 10.66
C GLY A 161 22.54 -21.55 10.11
N GLN A 162 22.87 -21.46 8.81
CA GLN A 162 23.83 -22.38 8.16
C GLN A 162 24.93 -21.72 7.31
N ARG A 163 25.14 -20.39 7.42
CA ARG A 163 26.15 -19.70 6.60
C ARG A 163 27.16 -18.89 7.39
N GLN A 164 27.67 -19.44 8.50
CA GLN A 164 28.95 -18.96 9.08
C GLN A 164 29.67 -19.99 9.96
N GLN A 165 29.63 -21.27 9.57
CA GLN A 165 30.66 -22.25 9.95
C GLN A 165 31.49 -22.70 8.74
N LEU A 166 31.76 -21.77 7.82
CA LEU A 166 32.91 -21.93 6.95
C LEU A 166 34.13 -21.43 7.73
N LYS A 167 34.76 -22.38 8.43
CA LYS A 167 36.21 -22.56 8.49
C LYS A 167 37.02 -21.27 8.21
N ARG A 168 37.05 -20.34 9.16
CA ARG A 168 38.17 -19.39 9.25
C ARG A 168 39.22 -20.03 10.15
N GLY A 169 39.99 -20.93 9.56
CA GLY A 169 41.28 -21.30 10.11
C GLY A 169 42.16 -20.04 10.19
N GLY A 170 42.83 -19.85 11.33
CA GLY A 170 43.81 -18.78 11.52
C GLY A 170 43.68 -18.06 12.85
N ASN A 171 44.22 -18.68 13.91
CA ASN A 171 44.59 -18.11 15.21
C ASN A 171 44.67 -16.58 15.25
N THR A 172 43.64 -15.91 15.76
CA THR A 172 43.78 -14.56 16.32
C THR A 172 43.34 -14.63 17.78
N PRO A 173 44.26 -14.58 18.76
CA PRO A 173 43.86 -14.54 20.16
C PRO A 173 43.06 -13.26 20.40
N LEU A 174 41.88 -13.40 21.01
CA LEU A 174 41.07 -12.28 21.44
C LEU A 174 41.87 -11.44 22.44
N MET A 175 42.39 -10.31 21.98
CA MET A 175 43.03 -9.31 22.83
C MET A 175 42.02 -8.82 23.88
N THR A 176 42.34 -9.03 25.15
CA THR A 176 41.50 -8.52 26.25
C THR A 176 41.56 -6.99 26.30
N PRO A 177 40.54 -6.31 26.87
CA PRO A 177 40.52 -4.85 26.98
C PRO A 177 41.77 -4.27 27.67
N ALA A 178 42.36 -5.04 28.60
CA ALA A 178 43.60 -4.69 29.28
C ALA A 178 44.80 -4.64 28.31
N GLN A 179 44.91 -5.60 27.38
CA GLN A 179 46.00 -5.66 26.40
C GLN A 179 45.92 -4.51 25.39
N ARG A 180 44.71 -4.07 25.00
CA ARG A 180 44.52 -2.87 24.16
C ARG A 180 45.01 -1.59 24.85
N LYS A 181 44.81 -1.47 26.17
CA LYS A 181 45.22 -0.29 26.94
C LYS A 181 46.76 -0.23 27.08
N ALA A 182 47.40 -1.38 27.28
CA ALA A 182 48.86 -1.48 27.32
C ALA A 182 49.52 -1.09 25.98
N LEU A 183 48.96 -1.54 24.85
CA LEU A 183 49.49 -1.20 23.52
C LEU A 183 49.44 0.32 23.24
N ARG A 184 48.39 1.00 23.70
CA ARG A 184 48.23 2.46 23.58
C ARG A 184 49.25 3.25 24.41
N GLN A 185 49.72 2.70 25.52
CA GLN A 185 50.73 3.38 26.35
C GLN A 185 52.13 3.26 25.74
N GLN A 186 52.45 2.13 25.10
CA GLN A 186 53.74 1.96 24.41
C GLN A 186 53.89 2.87 23.19
N GLN A 187 52.80 3.18 22.48
CA GLN A 187 52.85 4.11 21.34
C GLN A 187 53.09 5.57 21.74
N LYS A 188 52.90 5.94 23.02
CA LYS A 188 53.15 7.31 23.52
C LYS A 188 54.57 7.54 24.02
N GLN A 189 55.41 6.50 24.08
CA GLN A 189 56.78 6.59 24.61
C GLN A 189 57.87 6.39 23.54
N LYS A 190 57.52 6.33 22.25
CA LYS A 190 58.55 6.46 21.21
C LYS A 190 58.87 7.94 21.00
N PRO A 191 60.10 8.39 21.31
CA PRO A 191 60.56 9.75 21.06
C PRO A 191 60.69 10.04 19.55
#